data_AF-A0A542Y431-F1
#
_entry.id   AF-A0A542Y431-F1
#
_cell.length_a   1.000
_cell.length_b   1.000
_cell.length_c   1.000
_cell.angle_alpha   90.00
_cell.angle_beta   90.00
_cell.angle_gamma   90.00
#
_symmetry.space_group_name_H-M   'P 1'
#
loop_
_entity.id
_entity.type
_entity.pdbx_description
1 polymer ?
#
loop_
_entity_poly.entity_id
_entity_poly.type
_entity_poly.pdbx_seq_one_letter_code
_entity_poly.pdbx_strand_id
1 'polypeptide(L)'
;MARLYEESVRDIMNRPGEMREREIDIVVPDRFGEALASIPEGEKLSLDVRLESVHEGILVSATVRSTMHAECGRCLRDFTAPFEVEFQELFAYTPTEADEYGVHGDHVDLEPPLRDAVVLALPFQPVCRPDCPGLDPESGELRDAEAAMATNVDVDPRWAALADFKAVESLGSGVPESESN
;
A
#
# COMPACT_ATOMS: atom_id res chain seq x y z
N MET A 1 -23.12 12.98 14.71
CA MET A 1 -22.32 12.06 13.86
C MET A 1 -21.08 11.71 14.63
N ALA A 2 -20.68 10.44 14.64
CA ALA A 2 -19.50 10.01 15.39
C ALA A 2 -18.25 10.64 14.75
N ARG A 3 -17.40 11.25 15.59
CA ARG A 3 -16.11 11.82 15.21
C ARG A 3 -15.07 10.69 15.13
N LEU A 4 -15.25 9.80 14.17
CA LEU A 4 -14.53 8.53 14.11
C LEU A 4 -13.02 8.69 13.92
N TYR A 5 -12.61 9.77 13.25
CA TYR A 5 -11.22 10.06 12.88
C TYR A 5 -10.69 11.36 13.50
N GLU A 6 -11.47 12.06 14.34
CA GLU A 6 -11.00 13.30 14.95
C GLU A 6 -10.27 13.03 16.26
N GLU A 7 -9.02 13.44 16.36
CA GLU A 7 -8.24 13.38 17.59
C GLU A 7 -8.10 14.76 18.23
N SER A 8 -8.41 14.85 19.53
CA SER A 8 -8.25 16.12 20.24
C SER A 8 -6.78 16.38 20.58
N VAL A 9 -6.34 17.59 20.28
CA VAL A 9 -4.97 18.09 20.54
C VAL A 9 -4.97 19.25 21.55
N ARG A 10 -6.11 19.52 22.21
CA ARG A 10 -6.32 20.67 23.10
C ARG A 10 -5.24 20.81 24.18
N ASP A 11 -4.77 19.71 24.73
CA ASP A 11 -3.86 19.70 25.88
C ASP A 11 -2.39 19.95 25.52
N ILE A 12 -2.01 19.73 24.26
CA ILE A 12 -0.66 19.94 23.71
C ILE A 12 -0.56 21.10 22.73
N MET A 13 -1.68 21.62 22.24
CA MET A 13 -1.71 22.72 21.28
C MET A 13 -0.91 23.94 21.75
N ASN A 14 -0.08 24.47 20.86
CA ASN A 14 0.84 25.59 21.12
C ASN A 14 1.85 25.33 22.25
N ARG A 15 2.22 24.06 22.49
CA ARG A 15 3.24 23.66 23.47
C ARG A 15 4.33 22.80 22.82
N PRO A 16 5.22 23.40 22.02
CA PRO A 16 6.23 22.66 21.27
C PRO A 16 7.04 21.69 22.14
N GLY A 17 7.17 20.45 21.68
CA GLY A 17 7.86 19.37 22.38
C GLY A 17 6.98 18.53 23.32
N GLU A 18 5.72 18.92 23.56
CA GLU A 18 4.75 18.01 24.17
C GLU A 18 4.23 17.00 23.14
N MET A 19 4.05 15.75 23.58
CA MET A 19 3.53 14.67 22.75
C MET A 19 2.46 13.83 23.47
N ARG A 20 1.59 13.18 22.68
CA ARG A 20 0.62 12.19 23.16
C ARG A 20 0.60 10.98 22.23
N GLU A 21 0.55 9.80 22.83
CA GLU A 21 0.32 8.55 22.11
C GLU A 21 -1.11 8.07 22.36
N ARG A 22 -1.73 7.50 21.33
CA ARG A 22 -3.11 7.00 21.33
C ARG A 22 -3.18 5.71 20.53
N GLU A 23 -3.95 4.78 21.05
CA GLU A 23 -4.38 3.59 20.31
C GLU A 23 -5.84 3.78 19.95
N ILE A 24 -6.15 3.70 18.65
CA ILE A 24 -7.49 3.96 18.12
C ILE A 24 -7.93 2.74 17.32
N ASP A 25 -9.11 2.22 17.66
CA ASP A 25 -9.75 1.15 16.91
C ASP A 25 -10.96 1.70 16.16
N ILE A 26 -10.91 1.63 14.84
CA ILE A 26 -11.95 2.11 13.93
C ILE A 26 -12.57 0.92 13.22
N VAL A 27 -13.90 0.92 13.14
CA VAL A 27 -14.63 0.06 12.19
C VAL A 27 -14.80 0.85 10.91
N VAL A 28 -14.25 0.34 9.81
CA VAL A 28 -14.26 1.00 8.50
C VAL A 28 -15.69 1.29 8.07
N PRO A 29 -16.10 2.58 7.93
CA PRO A 29 -17.46 2.93 7.53
C PRO A 29 -17.69 2.76 6.04
N ASP A 30 -16.65 2.93 5.23
CA ASP A 30 -16.69 2.82 3.78
C ASP A 30 -15.40 2.15 3.30
N ARG A 31 -15.49 1.31 2.26
CA ARG A 31 -14.34 0.59 1.68
C ARG A 31 -13.14 1.51 1.42
N PHE A 32 -11.93 1.04 1.75
CA PHE A 32 -10.67 1.60 1.28
C PHE A 32 -10.08 0.73 0.17
N GLY A 33 -9.62 1.34 -0.93
CA GLY A 33 -9.06 0.65 -2.08
C GLY A 33 -10.11 0.21 -3.10
N GLU A 34 -9.65 -0.25 -4.26
CA GLU A 34 -10.48 -0.62 -5.41
C GLU A 34 -9.85 -1.78 -6.19
N ALA A 35 -10.62 -2.42 -7.07
CA ALA A 35 -10.18 -3.51 -7.93
C ALA A 35 -9.73 -4.77 -7.14
N LEU A 36 -8.45 -5.14 -7.23
CA LEU A 36 -7.93 -6.44 -6.76
C LEU A 36 -7.57 -6.47 -5.27
N ALA A 37 -7.52 -5.32 -4.58
CA ALA A 37 -7.15 -5.24 -3.17
C ALA A 37 -7.95 -4.13 -2.47
N SER A 38 -8.49 -4.44 -1.29
CA SER A 38 -9.26 -3.48 -0.50
C SER A 38 -9.28 -3.84 0.99
N ILE A 39 -9.59 -2.84 1.83
CA ILE A 39 -10.06 -3.05 3.20
C ILE A 39 -11.58 -2.81 3.17
N PRO A 40 -12.41 -3.85 3.38
CA PRO A 40 -13.85 -3.74 3.21
C PRO A 40 -14.53 -2.94 4.33
N GLU A 41 -15.73 -2.46 4.05
CA GLU A 41 -16.63 -1.91 5.07
C GLU A 41 -16.83 -2.93 6.20
N GLY A 42 -16.78 -2.46 7.45
CA GLY A 42 -16.91 -3.29 8.64
C GLY A 42 -15.60 -3.93 9.12
N GLU A 43 -14.51 -3.87 8.35
CA GLU A 43 -13.20 -4.35 8.79
C GLU A 43 -12.61 -3.44 9.87
N LYS A 44 -11.80 -4.02 10.76
CA LYS A 44 -11.14 -3.27 11.84
C LYS A 44 -9.84 -2.64 11.35
N LEU A 45 -9.70 -1.34 11.59
CA LEU A 45 -8.45 -0.59 11.49
C LEU A 45 -7.95 -0.29 12.91
N SER A 46 -6.74 -0.74 13.24
CA SER A 46 -6.05 -0.38 14.49
C SER A 46 -4.94 0.60 14.18
N LEU A 47 -4.94 1.75 14.86
CA LEU A 47 -3.99 2.83 14.65
C LEU A 47 -3.21 3.10 15.94
N ASP A 48 -1.89 3.04 15.85
CA ASP A 48 -0.96 3.54 16.87
C ASP A 48 -0.57 4.97 16.45
N VAL A 49 -1.12 5.99 17.10
CA VAL A 49 -0.98 7.40 16.71
C VAL A 49 -0.14 8.16 17.72
N ARG A 50 0.87 8.89 17.22
CA ARG A 50 1.68 9.85 17.98
C ARG A 50 1.40 11.26 17.49
N LEU A 51 0.91 12.10 18.40
CA LEU A 51 0.60 13.51 18.19
C LEU A 51 1.69 14.34 18.86
N GLU A 52 2.45 15.13 18.10
CA GLU A 52 3.54 15.96 18.62
C GLU A 52 3.27 17.43 18.31
N SER A 53 3.27 18.29 19.33
CA SER A 53 3.23 19.73 19.08
C SER A 53 4.58 20.20 18.57
N VAL A 54 4.57 20.82 17.41
CA VAL A 54 5.71 21.53 16.83
C VAL A 54 5.38 23.03 16.74
N HIS A 55 6.32 23.84 16.23
CA HIS A 55 6.13 25.30 16.16
C HIS A 55 4.98 25.68 15.21
N GLU A 56 4.87 24.99 14.08
CA GLU A 56 3.97 25.35 12.98
C GLU A 56 2.64 24.58 13.02
N GLY A 57 2.51 23.58 13.91
CA GLY A 57 1.35 22.70 13.94
C GLY A 57 1.46 21.50 14.87
N ILE A 58 0.69 20.46 14.55
CA ILE A 58 0.76 19.13 15.16
C ILE A 58 1.31 18.15 14.13
N LEU A 59 2.47 17.55 14.42
CA LEU A 59 2.99 16.44 13.64
C LEU A 59 2.28 15.16 14.10
N VAL A 60 1.61 14.49 13.18
CA VAL A 60 0.94 13.21 13.42
C VAL A 60 1.76 12.13 12.75
N SER A 61 2.24 11.16 13.53
CA SER A 61 2.83 9.92 13.01
C SER A 61 1.90 8.77 13.38
N ALA A 62 1.53 7.92 12.44
CA ALA A 62 0.63 6.81 12.71
C ALA A 62 1.08 5.52 12.02
N THR A 63 0.99 4.40 12.74
CA THR A 63 1.08 3.05 12.19
C THR A 63 -0.32 2.45 12.16
N VAL A 64 -0.74 1.99 10.99
CA VAL A 64 -2.09 1.50 10.73
C VAL A 64 -2.00 0.01 10.41
N ARG A 65 -2.81 -0.81 11.08
CA ARG A 65 -2.88 -2.26 10.88
C ARG A 65 -4.30 -2.72 10.58
N SER A 66 -4.45 -3.65 9.65
CA SER A 66 -5.74 -4.25 9.28
C SER A 66 -5.58 -5.58 8.54
N THR A 67 -6.71 -6.15 8.09
CA THR A 67 -6.74 -7.27 7.16
C THR A 67 -7.14 -6.77 5.78
N MET A 68 -6.26 -6.91 4.79
CA MET A 68 -6.61 -6.67 3.40
C MET A 68 -7.32 -7.88 2.81
N HIS A 69 -8.37 -7.63 2.04
CA HIS A 69 -9.06 -8.57 1.18
C HIS A 69 -8.64 -8.35 -0.26
N ALA A 70 -8.25 -9.41 -0.96
CA ALA A 70 -7.72 -9.30 -2.31
C ALA A 70 -8.10 -10.48 -3.21
N GLU A 71 -8.12 -10.24 -4.51
CA GLU A 71 -8.24 -11.26 -5.55
C GLU A 71 -6.86 -11.46 -6.20
N CYS A 72 -6.36 -12.69 -6.23
CA CYS A 72 -5.06 -12.99 -6.78
C CYS A 72 -5.01 -12.72 -8.29
N GLY A 73 -4.18 -11.77 -8.74
CA GLY A 73 -4.03 -11.42 -10.16
C GLY A 73 -3.46 -12.52 -11.06
N ARG A 74 -3.03 -13.66 -10.49
CA ARG A 74 -2.57 -14.84 -11.25
C ARG A 74 -3.60 -15.95 -11.36
N CYS A 75 -4.32 -16.22 -10.27
CA CYS A 75 -5.19 -17.40 -10.16
C CYS A 75 -6.66 -17.06 -9.87
N LEU A 76 -6.99 -15.78 -9.76
CA LEU A 76 -8.32 -15.22 -9.52
C LEU A 76 -9.02 -15.73 -8.26
N ARG A 77 -8.25 -16.28 -7.30
CA ARG A 77 -8.79 -16.68 -6.00
C ARG A 77 -8.75 -15.51 -5.03
N ASP A 78 -9.84 -15.35 -4.31
CA ASP A 78 -9.92 -14.48 -3.14
C ASP A 78 -8.97 -14.99 -2.03
N PHE A 79 -8.33 -14.04 -1.36
CA PHE A 79 -7.53 -14.30 -0.18
C PHE A 79 -7.48 -13.07 0.72
N THR A 80 -7.09 -13.29 1.97
CA THR A 80 -6.83 -12.23 2.94
C THR A 80 -5.35 -12.23 3.33
N ALA A 81 -4.80 -11.06 3.59
CA ALA A 81 -3.44 -10.91 4.08
C ALA A 81 -3.35 -9.80 5.14
N PRO A 82 -2.40 -9.88 6.09
CA PRO A 82 -2.14 -8.76 6.98
C PRO A 82 -1.69 -7.54 6.18
N PHE A 83 -2.19 -6.38 6.58
CA PHE A 83 -1.86 -5.09 5.99
C PHE A 83 -1.34 -4.15 7.07
N GLU A 84 -0.21 -3.50 6.78
CA GLU A 84 0.38 -2.49 7.64
C GLU A 84 0.90 -1.34 6.77
N VAL A 85 0.60 -0.11 7.17
CA VAL A 85 1.11 1.11 6.54
C VAL A 85 1.40 2.16 7.60
N GLU A 86 2.40 2.98 7.36
CA GLU A 86 2.74 4.12 8.21
C GLU A 86 2.54 5.42 7.41
N PHE A 87 2.08 6.46 8.09
CA PHE A 87 2.05 7.81 7.53
C PHE A 87 2.49 8.83 8.55
N GLN A 88 2.98 9.97 8.06
CA GLN A 88 3.36 11.09 8.91
C GLN A 88 3.03 12.40 8.24
N GLU A 89 2.16 13.19 8.87
CA GLU A 89 1.65 14.44 8.30
C GLU A 89 1.65 15.58 9.31
N LEU A 90 1.89 16.79 8.81
CA LEU A 90 1.83 18.01 9.61
C LEU A 90 0.46 18.68 9.44
N PHE A 91 -0.23 18.88 10.56
CA PHE A 91 -1.47 19.65 10.62
C PHE A 91 -1.12 21.07 11.07
N ALA A 92 -1.16 22.04 10.15
CA ALA A 92 -0.77 23.42 10.44
C ALA A 92 -1.76 24.13 11.37
N TYR A 93 -1.27 24.97 12.30
CA TYR A 93 -2.15 25.81 13.13
C TYR A 93 -2.81 26.95 12.32
N THR A 94 -2.14 27.41 11.28
CA THR A 94 -2.62 28.46 10.37
C THR A 94 -2.35 28.00 8.94
N PRO A 95 -3.19 27.10 8.40
CA PRO A 95 -2.97 26.52 7.08
C PRO A 95 -3.03 27.58 5.99
N THR A 96 -2.14 27.47 5.02
CA THR A 96 -2.03 28.26 3.79
C THR A 96 -2.40 27.41 2.58
N GLU A 97 -2.36 27.98 1.37
CA GLU A 97 -2.58 27.21 0.13
C GLU A 97 -1.51 26.13 -0.12
N ALA A 98 -0.37 26.19 0.57
CA ALA A 98 0.70 25.21 0.47
C ALA A 98 0.52 24.03 1.44
N ASP A 99 -0.35 24.16 2.44
CA ASP A 99 -0.57 23.15 3.47
C ASP A 99 -1.75 22.26 3.08
N GLU A 100 -1.54 20.95 3.17
CA GLU A 100 -2.56 19.96 2.83
C GLU A 100 -3.56 19.75 3.99
N TYR A 101 -3.08 19.87 5.23
CA TYR A 101 -3.86 19.61 6.44
C TYR A 101 -3.75 20.74 7.47
N GLY A 102 -4.82 20.96 8.23
CA GLY A 102 -4.90 22.02 9.23
C GLY A 102 -5.54 21.55 10.54
N VAL A 103 -5.16 22.19 11.63
CA VAL A 103 -5.81 22.00 12.93
C VAL A 103 -7.16 22.71 12.93
N HIS A 104 -8.24 21.99 13.21
CA HIS A 104 -9.60 22.51 13.23
C HIS A 104 -10.09 22.75 14.65
N GLY A 105 -9.96 23.99 15.12
CA GLY A 105 -10.29 24.37 16.50
C GLY A 105 -9.28 23.78 17.48
N ASP A 106 -9.56 22.57 17.96
CA ASP A 106 -8.74 21.81 18.91
C ASP A 106 -8.62 20.33 18.56
N HIS A 107 -8.86 20.00 17.28
CA HIS A 107 -8.82 18.65 16.75
C HIS A 107 -8.01 18.59 15.45
N VAL A 108 -7.47 17.41 15.15
CA VAL A 108 -6.95 17.03 13.84
C VAL A 108 -7.85 15.96 13.24
N ASP A 109 -8.11 16.03 11.94
CA ASP A 109 -8.89 15.02 11.23
C ASP A 109 -7.95 14.03 10.53
N LEU A 110 -7.91 12.80 11.03
CA LEU A 110 -7.01 11.77 10.51
C LEU A 110 -7.54 11.09 9.25
N GLU A 111 -8.82 11.28 8.87
CA GLU A 111 -9.42 10.52 7.78
C GLU A 111 -8.70 10.72 6.44
N PRO A 112 -8.42 11.95 5.98
CA PRO A 112 -7.81 12.15 4.67
C PRO A 112 -6.42 11.50 4.54
N PRO A 113 -5.43 11.77 5.42
CA PRO A 113 -4.11 11.16 5.27
C PRO A 113 -4.11 9.66 5.53
N LEU A 114 -4.99 9.17 6.43
CA LEU A 114 -5.21 7.74 6.62
C LEU A 114 -5.69 7.08 5.33
N ARG A 115 -6.69 7.67 4.67
CA ARG A 115 -7.26 7.14 3.43
C ARG A 115 -6.22 7.09 2.34
N ASP A 116 -5.47 8.17 2.16
CA ASP A 116 -4.44 8.24 1.13
C ASP A 116 -3.34 7.21 1.38
N ALA A 117 -2.82 7.13 2.61
CA ALA A 117 -1.80 6.15 2.97
C ALA A 117 -2.27 4.71 2.74
N VAL A 118 -3.47 4.37 3.20
CA VAL A 118 -4.04 3.01 3.03
C VAL A 118 -4.22 2.68 1.55
N VAL A 119 -4.89 3.54 0.79
CA VAL A 119 -5.22 3.28 -0.62
C VAL A 119 -3.95 3.15 -1.46
N LEU A 120 -2.94 3.98 -1.22
CA LEU A 120 -1.69 3.97 -1.97
C LEU A 120 -0.78 2.79 -1.61
N ALA A 121 -0.87 2.25 -0.39
CA ALA A 121 -0.07 1.11 0.04
C ALA A 121 -0.66 -0.25 -0.38
N LEU A 122 -1.94 -0.31 -0.77
CA LEU A 122 -2.55 -1.53 -1.28
C LEU A 122 -1.86 -1.98 -2.59
N PRO A 123 -1.50 -3.27 -2.73
CA PRO A 123 -0.83 -3.77 -3.92
C PRO A 123 -1.75 -3.72 -5.14
N PHE A 124 -1.26 -3.14 -6.24
CA PHE A 124 -2.00 -3.11 -7.51
C PHE A 124 -2.19 -4.52 -8.13
N GLN A 125 -1.23 -5.44 -7.91
CA GLN A 125 -1.27 -6.82 -8.39
C GLN A 125 -1.00 -7.81 -7.25
N PRO A 126 -1.98 -8.05 -6.38
CA PRO A 126 -1.83 -8.96 -5.26
C PRO A 126 -1.70 -10.41 -5.75
N VAL A 127 -0.86 -11.19 -5.05
CA VAL A 127 -0.71 -12.64 -5.28
C VAL A 127 -0.95 -13.41 -3.99
N CYS A 128 -1.74 -14.48 -4.05
CA CYS A 128 -2.12 -15.27 -2.87
C CYS A 128 -0.93 -16.01 -2.22
N ARG A 129 0.19 -16.13 -2.95
CA ARG A 129 1.48 -16.67 -2.48
C ARG A 129 2.60 -16.23 -3.44
N PRO A 130 3.87 -16.15 -3.00
CA PRO A 130 5.00 -15.73 -3.84
C PRO A 130 5.11 -16.51 -5.15
N ASP A 131 5.00 -17.84 -5.08
CA ASP A 131 5.10 -18.74 -6.23
C ASP A 131 3.73 -19.22 -6.70
N CYS A 132 2.78 -18.30 -6.88
CA CYS A 132 1.47 -18.67 -7.43
C CYS A 132 1.62 -19.07 -8.91
N PRO A 133 1.31 -20.33 -9.30
CA PRO A 133 1.52 -20.81 -10.66
C PRO A 133 0.50 -20.23 -11.65
N GLY A 134 -0.61 -19.67 -11.13
CA GLY A 134 -1.64 -19.02 -11.92
C GLY A 134 -2.60 -19.99 -12.61
N LEU A 135 -3.35 -19.46 -13.56
CA LEU A 135 -4.21 -20.23 -14.45
C LEU A 135 -3.43 -20.71 -15.66
N ASP A 136 -3.84 -21.85 -16.21
CA ASP A 136 -3.41 -22.29 -17.52
C ASP A 136 -4.02 -21.38 -18.61
N PRO A 137 -3.22 -20.86 -19.57
CA PRO A 137 -3.72 -19.94 -20.58
C PRO A 137 -4.64 -20.58 -21.62
N GLU A 138 -4.62 -21.91 -21.78
CA GLU A 138 -5.47 -22.63 -22.74
C GLU A 138 -6.78 -23.08 -22.11
N SER A 139 -6.72 -23.73 -20.94
CA SER A 139 -7.91 -24.30 -20.28
C SER A 139 -8.57 -23.36 -19.27
N GLY A 140 -7.82 -22.40 -18.72
CA GLY A 140 -8.27 -21.56 -17.59
C GLY A 140 -8.29 -22.27 -16.24
N GLU A 141 -7.78 -23.50 -16.14
CA GLU A 141 -7.72 -24.26 -14.89
C GLU A 141 -6.54 -23.83 -14.01
N LEU A 142 -6.65 -24.07 -12.69
CA LEU A 142 -5.57 -23.80 -11.75
C LEU A 142 -4.38 -24.72 -12.04
N ARG A 143 -3.20 -24.13 -12.22
CA ARG A 143 -1.96 -24.90 -12.36
C ARG A 143 -1.54 -25.42 -10.99
N ASP A 144 -1.10 -26.67 -10.92
CA ASP A 144 -0.31 -27.15 -9.80
C ASP A 144 1.16 -26.70 -9.96
N ALA A 145 1.99 -26.91 -8.93
CA ALA A 145 3.39 -26.49 -8.98
C ALA A 145 4.24 -27.26 -10.01
N GLU A 146 3.78 -28.44 -10.44
CA GLU A 146 4.51 -29.34 -11.36
C GLU A 146 4.13 -29.11 -12.84
N ALA A 147 2.91 -28.64 -13.11
CA ALA A 147 2.37 -28.32 -14.44
C ALA A 147 2.86 -26.97 -15.00
N ALA A 148 3.71 -26.23 -14.27
CA ALA A 148 4.26 -24.95 -14.71
C ALA A 148 5.09 -25.04 -16.01
N MET A 149 5.45 -26.25 -16.47
CA MET A 149 6.46 -26.49 -17.50
C MET A 149 5.96 -27.19 -18.79
N ALA A 150 4.68 -27.09 -19.15
CA ALA A 150 4.22 -27.55 -20.47
C ALA A 150 4.52 -26.51 -21.56
N THR A 151 5.70 -26.60 -22.17
CA THR A 151 6.08 -25.81 -23.36
C THR A 151 5.62 -26.52 -24.64
N ASN A 152 4.37 -26.35 -25.03
CA ASN A 152 3.97 -26.51 -26.42
C ASN A 152 3.44 -25.17 -26.92
N VAL A 153 4.36 -24.26 -27.23
CA VAL A 153 4.00 -22.97 -27.81
C VAL A 153 3.71 -23.20 -29.28
N ASP A 154 2.43 -23.30 -29.63
CA ASP A 154 2.00 -23.15 -31.02
C ASP A 154 2.19 -21.67 -31.40
N VAL A 155 3.17 -21.38 -32.26
CA VAL A 155 3.56 -20.00 -32.59
C VAL A 155 2.45 -19.37 -33.42
N ASP A 156 1.84 -18.28 -32.90
CA ASP A 156 0.78 -17.54 -33.61
C ASP A 156 1.25 -17.18 -35.03
N PRO A 157 0.48 -17.52 -36.09
CA PRO A 157 0.85 -17.24 -37.47
C PRO A 157 1.20 -15.78 -37.77
N ARG A 158 0.66 -14.81 -37.02
CA ARG A 158 1.00 -13.38 -37.14
C ARG A 158 2.45 -13.08 -36.74
N TRP A 159 3.02 -13.93 -35.89
CA TRP A 159 4.39 -13.83 -35.36
C TRP A 159 5.37 -14.76 -36.09
N ALA A 160 4.92 -15.49 -37.11
CA ALA A 160 5.76 -16.46 -37.84
C ALA A 160 7.03 -15.82 -38.42
N ALA A 161 6.99 -14.54 -38.83
CA ALA A 161 8.16 -13.81 -39.33
C ALA A 161 9.26 -13.57 -38.28
N LEU A 162 8.97 -13.75 -36.98
CA LEU A 162 9.92 -13.62 -35.88
C LEU A 162 10.51 -14.96 -35.42
N ALA A 163 10.11 -16.08 -36.04
CA ALA A 163 10.61 -17.41 -35.67
C ALA A 163 12.15 -17.55 -35.79
N ASP A 164 12.75 -16.82 -36.73
CA ASP A 164 14.21 -16.82 -36.96
C ASP A 164 14.95 -15.69 -36.21
N PHE A 165 14.24 -14.86 -35.43
CA PHE A 165 14.84 -13.72 -34.75
C PHE A 165 15.64 -14.17 -33.52
N LYS A 166 16.97 -14.04 -33.57
CA LYS A 166 17.87 -14.30 -32.42
C LYS A 166 18.15 -12.98 -31.70
N ALA A 167 17.74 -12.89 -30.44
CA ALA A 167 18.15 -11.79 -29.58
C ALA A 167 19.68 -11.79 -29.44
N VAL A 168 20.31 -10.64 -29.67
CA VAL A 168 21.74 -10.45 -29.43
C VAL A 168 21.91 -10.26 -27.92
N GLU A 169 22.57 -11.20 -27.23
CA GLU A 169 22.94 -11.02 -25.82
C GLU A 169 23.85 -9.80 -25.68
N SER A 170 23.35 -8.74 -25.02
CA SER A 170 24.17 -7.57 -24.69
C SER A 170 24.91 -7.79 -23.37
N LEU A 171 26.24 -7.82 -23.51
CA LEU A 171 27.28 -7.88 -22.48
C LEU A 171 27.05 -6.93 -21.29
N GLY A 172 27.32 -7.42 -20.09
CA GLY A 172 27.36 -6.62 -18.87
C GLY A 172 27.82 -7.37 -17.62
N SER A 173 28.91 -8.15 -17.69
CA SER A 173 29.60 -8.65 -16.51
C SER A 173 31.10 -8.39 -16.66
N GLY A 174 31.62 -7.48 -15.84
CA GLY A 174 33.04 -7.13 -15.82
C GLY A 174 33.28 -5.74 -15.25
N VAL A 175 33.26 -5.62 -13.92
CA VAL A 175 33.90 -4.50 -13.21
C VAL A 175 35.41 -4.72 -13.33
N PRO A 176 36.22 -3.81 -13.89
CA PRO A 176 37.66 -3.99 -13.87
C PRO A 176 38.19 -3.64 -12.47
N GLU A 177 38.71 -4.67 -11.79
CA GLU A 177 39.57 -4.52 -10.61
C GLU A 177 40.83 -3.72 -10.97
N SER A 178 41.20 -2.86 -10.03
CA SER A 178 42.46 -2.12 -9.99
C SER A 178 43.66 -3.05 -9.89
N GLU A 179 44.66 -2.89 -10.76
CA GLU A 179 46.03 -3.29 -10.44
C GLU A 179 47.05 -2.21 -10.78
N SER A 180 47.84 -1.94 -9.75
CA SER A 180 49.03 -1.13 -9.61
C SER A 180 50.14 -1.51 -10.59
N ASN A 181 50.78 -0.51 -11.21
CA ASN A 181 52.24 -0.31 -11.23
C ASN A 181 52.59 1.08 -11.77
#